data_AF-A0A256YAZ8-F1
#
_entry.id   AF-A0A256YAZ8-F1
#
_cell.length_a   1.000
_cell.length_b   1.000
_cell.length_c   1.000
_cell.angle_alpha   90.00
_cell.angle_beta   90.00
_cell.angle_gamma   90.00
#
_symmetry.space_group_name_H-M   'P 1'
#
loop_
_entity.id
_entity.type
_entity.pdbx_description
1 polymer ?
#
loop_
_entity_poly.entity_id
_entity_poly.type
_entity_poly.pdbx_seq_one_letter_code
_entity_poly.pdbx_strand_id
1 'polypeptide(L)'
;MYQKLESLVIEVFRNLPLAEFAVKDPKTISFLASQILKLGLQFQRESPVGAKVPSMVKQEKYEAVIAILHQISKKLKVGSNSAIGLVDPFLKEVFVGGIGKRKKFYEERGFRAPSFVTISPTNNCNLRCKGCYANEPFKIINLDYEIFNQIINECESYGINF
;
A
#
# COMPACT_ATOMS: atom_id res chain seq x y z
N MET A 1 10.39 -10.74 16.32
CA MET A 1 9.44 -10.01 15.46
C MET A 1 10.01 -9.86 14.04
N TYR A 2 11.11 -9.13 13.85
CA TYR A 2 11.74 -8.88 12.55
C TYR A 2 12.08 -10.15 11.73
N GLN A 3 12.71 -11.15 12.36
CA GLN A 3 13.13 -12.38 11.66
C GLN A 3 11.97 -13.15 11.01
N LYS A 4 10.76 -13.13 11.61
CA LYS A 4 9.58 -13.84 11.09
C LYS A 4 8.96 -13.12 9.89
N LEU A 5 8.98 -11.79 9.89
CA LEU A 5 8.56 -10.97 8.75
C LEU A 5 9.54 -11.16 7.58
N GLU A 6 10.84 -11.17 7.88
CA GLU A 6 11.93 -11.29 6.90
C GLU A 6 11.88 -12.64 6.18
N SER A 7 11.72 -13.75 6.92
CA SER A 7 11.54 -15.09 6.31
C SER A 7 10.31 -15.16 5.41
N LEU A 8 9.21 -14.50 5.80
CA LEU A 8 7.93 -14.55 5.09
C LEU A 8 7.96 -13.71 3.81
N VAL A 9 8.58 -12.53 3.85
CA VAL A 9 8.79 -11.73 2.64
C VAL A 9 9.70 -12.46 1.66
N ILE A 10 10.81 -13.05 2.12
CA ILE A 10 11.68 -13.84 1.24
C ILE A 10 10.90 -14.98 0.58
N GLU A 11 10.04 -15.66 1.34
CA GLU A 11 9.20 -16.73 0.82
C GLU A 11 8.20 -16.23 -0.23
N VAL A 12 7.54 -15.09 0.00
CA VAL A 12 6.63 -14.46 -0.98
C VAL A 12 7.39 -14.10 -2.26
N PHE A 13 8.55 -13.45 -2.16
CA PHE A 13 9.35 -13.05 -3.33
C PHE A 13 9.91 -14.23 -4.12
N ARG A 14 10.25 -15.35 -3.47
CA ARG A 14 10.71 -16.56 -4.19
C ARG A 14 9.61 -17.24 -4.99
N ASN A 15 8.37 -17.17 -4.52
CA ASN A 15 7.22 -17.86 -5.13
C ASN A 15 6.38 -16.94 -6.02
N LEU A 16 6.66 -15.63 -6.03
CA LEU A 16 6.13 -14.72 -7.03
C LEU A 16 6.74 -15.09 -8.39
N PRO A 17 5.96 -15.11 -9.46
CA PRO A 17 6.49 -15.22 -10.81
C PRO A 17 7.11 -13.88 -11.22
N LEU A 18 8.19 -13.50 -10.54
CA LEU A 18 9.08 -12.38 -10.87
C LEU A 18 9.86 -12.65 -12.16
N ALA A 19 9.37 -13.55 -13.04
CA ALA A 19 9.95 -13.87 -14.32
C ALA A 19 10.08 -12.61 -15.19
N GLU A 20 9.22 -11.60 -15.02
CA GLU A 20 9.35 -10.28 -15.65
C GLU A 20 10.34 -9.34 -14.94
N PHE A 21 10.61 -9.52 -13.64
CA PHE A 21 11.57 -8.69 -12.89
C PHE A 21 13.03 -9.11 -13.08
N ALA A 22 13.31 -10.13 -13.90
CA ALA A 22 14.68 -10.61 -14.21
C ALA A 22 15.53 -10.98 -12.98
N VAL A 23 14.92 -11.26 -11.83
CA VAL A 23 15.64 -11.65 -10.61
C VAL A 23 15.33 -13.10 -10.25
N LYS A 24 16.14 -14.02 -10.80
CA LYS A 24 16.15 -15.45 -10.40
C LYS A 24 17.19 -15.78 -9.34
N ASP A 25 18.10 -14.84 -9.06
CA ASP A 25 19.18 -15.05 -8.09
C ASP A 25 18.65 -15.00 -6.64
N PRO A 26 18.80 -16.08 -5.84
CA PRO A 26 18.31 -16.14 -4.47
C PRO A 26 18.86 -15.04 -3.56
N LYS A 27 20.09 -14.54 -3.80
CA LYS A 27 20.68 -13.44 -3.02
C LYS A 27 20.00 -12.12 -3.33
N THR A 28 19.70 -11.87 -4.60
CA THR A 28 19.00 -10.67 -5.05
C THR A 28 17.54 -10.67 -4.61
N ILE A 29 16.86 -11.83 -4.62
CA ILE A 29 15.53 -11.99 -4.02
C ILE A 29 15.57 -11.68 -2.51
N SER A 30 16.54 -12.23 -1.79
CA SER A 30 16.72 -11.96 -0.36
C SER A 30 17.02 -10.48 -0.09
N PHE A 31 17.79 -9.84 -0.97
CA PHE A 31 18.10 -8.42 -0.89
C PHE A 31 16.85 -7.57 -1.11
N LEU A 32 16.10 -7.78 -2.20
CA LEU A 32 14.86 -7.06 -2.49
C LEU A 32 13.81 -7.26 -1.39
N ALA A 33 13.65 -8.49 -0.92
CA ALA A 33 12.82 -8.82 0.24
C ALA A 33 13.24 -7.99 1.46
N SER A 34 14.54 -7.93 1.78
CA SER A 34 15.05 -7.13 2.90
C SER A 34 14.85 -5.62 2.71
N GLN A 35 14.93 -5.11 1.48
CA GLN A 35 14.68 -3.70 1.18
C GLN A 35 13.21 -3.33 1.34
N ILE A 36 12.31 -4.19 0.85
CA ILE A 36 10.85 -4.01 0.97
C ILE A 36 10.41 -4.17 2.43
N LEU A 37 11.03 -5.09 3.16
CA LEU A 37 10.87 -5.22 4.60
C LEU A 37 11.28 -3.93 5.32
N LYS A 38 12.47 -3.40 5.02
CA LYS A 38 12.97 -2.14 5.58
C LYS A 38 12.03 -0.98 5.26
N LEU A 39 11.52 -0.91 4.04
CA LEU A 39 10.53 0.08 3.62
C LEU A 39 9.23 -0.05 4.42
N GLY A 40 8.69 -1.26 4.54
CA GLY A 40 7.45 -1.53 5.29
C GLY A 40 7.56 -1.27 6.79
N LEU A 41 8.73 -1.54 7.37
CA LEU A 41 9.04 -1.26 8.78
C LEU A 41 9.29 0.24 9.03
N GLN A 42 9.84 0.96 8.05
CA GLN A 42 9.92 2.42 8.08
C GLN A 42 8.52 3.06 8.07
N PHE A 43 7.57 2.51 7.29
CA PHE A 43 6.16 2.91 7.30
C PHE A 43 5.46 2.69 8.66
N GLN A 44 5.92 1.74 9.47
CA GLN A 44 5.37 1.48 10.80
C GLN A 44 5.96 2.38 11.90
N ARG A 45 7.16 2.92 11.67
CA ARG A 45 7.93 3.64 12.70
C ARG A 45 7.74 5.15 12.66
N GLU A 46 7.41 5.72 11.51
CA GLU A 46 7.42 7.17 11.33
C GLU A 46 6.00 7.75 11.35
N SER A 47 5.84 8.84 12.09
CA SER A 47 4.68 9.72 11.98
C SER A 47 4.92 10.74 10.87
N PRO A 48 3.89 11.12 10.10
CA PRO A 48 4.00 12.15 9.07
C PRO A 48 4.49 13.51 9.61
N VAL A 49 4.52 13.73 10.93
CA VAL A 49 4.93 15.00 11.56
C VAL A 49 5.90 14.78 12.74
N GLY A 50 6.64 13.67 12.77
CA GLY A 50 7.59 13.36 13.87
C GLY A 50 6.92 13.00 15.21
N ALA A 51 5.59 12.92 15.26
CA ALA A 51 4.86 12.51 16.46
C ALA A 51 5.11 11.04 16.84
N LYS A 52 5.06 10.73 18.14
CA LYS A 52 5.28 9.36 18.62
C LYS A 52 4.06 8.49 18.29
N VAL A 53 4.19 7.57 17.34
CA VAL A 53 3.11 6.61 17.01
C VAL A 53 2.86 5.69 18.22
N PRO A 54 1.60 5.54 18.70
CA PRO A 54 1.26 4.66 19.82
C PRO A 54 1.70 3.21 19.60
N SER A 55 2.04 2.50 20.69
CA SER A 55 2.53 1.12 20.62
C SER A 55 1.52 0.14 20.01
N MET A 56 0.24 0.27 20.35
CA MET A 56 -0.81 -0.61 19.81
C MET A 56 -0.96 -0.44 18.30
N VAL A 57 -0.95 0.79 17.78
CA VAL A 57 -1.02 1.07 16.34
C VAL A 57 0.17 0.44 15.59
N LYS A 58 1.36 0.44 16.19
CA LYS A 58 2.53 -0.23 15.60
C LYS A 58 2.33 -1.74 15.53
N GLN A 59 1.79 -2.33 16.60
CA GLN A 59 1.53 -3.75 16.69
C GLN A 59 0.45 -4.20 15.69
N GLU A 60 -0.68 -3.50 15.63
CA GLU A 60 -1.77 -3.79 14.69
C GLU A 60 -1.29 -3.72 13.24
N LYS A 61 -0.52 -2.67 12.88
CA LYS A 61 0.07 -2.55 11.54
C LYS A 61 1.02 -3.73 11.24
N TYR A 62 1.79 -4.18 12.22
CA TYR A 62 2.69 -5.31 12.06
C TYR A 62 1.94 -6.63 11.84
N GLU A 63 0.92 -6.88 12.66
CA GLU A 63 0.08 -8.08 12.56
C GLU A 63 -0.68 -8.13 11.24
N ALA A 64 -1.24 -7.01 10.80
CA ALA A 64 -1.93 -6.90 9.50
C ALA A 64 -1.00 -7.25 8.33
N VAL A 65 0.22 -6.69 8.31
CA VAL A 65 1.21 -6.98 7.26
C VAL A 65 1.60 -8.46 7.28
N ILE A 66 1.85 -9.04 8.45
CA ILE A 66 2.16 -10.48 8.60
C ILE A 66 1.02 -11.37 8.08
N ALA A 67 -0.23 -11.03 8.40
CA ALA A 67 -1.40 -11.80 7.96
C ALA A 67 -1.56 -11.77 6.44
N ILE A 68 -1.41 -10.60 5.83
CA ILE A 68 -1.45 -10.42 4.37
C ILE A 68 -0.35 -11.26 3.70
N LEU A 69 0.89 -11.13 4.16
CA LEU A 69 2.03 -11.86 3.60
C LEU A 69 1.87 -13.38 3.74
N HIS A 70 1.33 -13.87 4.86
CA HIS A 70 1.05 -15.30 5.05
C HIS A 70 0.02 -15.80 4.04
N GLN A 71 -1.05 -15.04 3.79
CA GLN A 71 -2.06 -15.45 2.84
C GLN A 71 -1.58 -15.42 1.40
N ILE A 72 -0.73 -14.44 1.05
CA ILE A 72 -0.07 -14.42 -0.26
C ILE A 72 0.84 -15.65 -0.40
N SER A 73 1.72 -15.93 0.57
CA SER A 73 2.60 -17.11 0.57
C SER A 73 1.82 -18.42 0.40
N LYS A 74 0.74 -18.59 1.19
CA LYS A 74 -0.13 -19.77 1.11
C LYS A 74 -0.76 -19.94 -0.26
N LYS A 75 -1.27 -18.85 -0.87
CA LYS A 75 -1.92 -18.92 -2.19
C LYS A 75 -0.93 -19.18 -3.33
N LEU A 76 0.27 -18.61 -3.26
CA LEU A 76 1.32 -18.84 -4.26
C LEU A 76 1.76 -20.31 -4.28
N LYS A 77 1.89 -20.96 -3.11
CA LYS A 77 2.23 -22.41 -3.01
C LYS A 77 1.21 -23.34 -3.67
N VAL A 78 -0.05 -22.94 -3.73
CA VAL A 78 -1.14 -23.75 -4.29
C VAL A 78 -1.20 -23.64 -5.84
N GLY A 79 -0.38 -22.76 -6.46
CA GLY A 79 -0.27 -22.68 -7.92
C GLY A 79 -1.50 -22.11 -8.62
N SER A 80 -2.32 -21.33 -7.91
CA SER A 80 -3.47 -20.64 -8.50
C SER A 80 -2.98 -19.52 -9.43
N ASN A 81 -3.04 -19.76 -10.75
CA ASN A 81 -2.74 -18.75 -11.78
C ASN A 81 -3.55 -17.46 -11.59
N SER A 82 -4.76 -17.55 -11.03
CA SER A 82 -5.63 -16.42 -10.70
C SER A 82 -5.14 -15.58 -9.51
N ALA A 83 -4.48 -16.16 -8.51
CA ALA A 83 -3.86 -15.41 -7.42
C ALA A 83 -2.59 -14.68 -7.89
N ILE A 84 -1.81 -15.32 -8.75
CA ILE A 84 -0.61 -14.77 -9.37
C ILE A 84 -0.94 -13.49 -10.18
N GLY A 85 -1.97 -13.55 -11.03
CA GLY A 85 -2.35 -12.41 -11.89
C GLY A 85 -2.86 -11.18 -11.13
N LEU A 86 -3.28 -11.32 -9.87
CA LEU A 86 -3.74 -10.21 -9.03
C LEU A 86 -2.61 -9.59 -8.21
N VAL A 87 -1.69 -10.44 -7.74
CA VAL A 87 -0.60 -10.01 -6.86
C VAL A 87 0.50 -9.29 -7.66
N ASP A 88 0.76 -9.71 -8.90
CA ASP A 88 1.85 -9.14 -9.69
C ASP A 88 1.65 -7.66 -10.07
N PRO A 89 0.49 -7.22 -10.62
CA PRO A 89 0.24 -5.79 -10.89
C PRO A 89 0.21 -4.97 -9.60
N PHE A 90 -0.42 -5.51 -8.56
CA PHE A 90 -0.49 -4.86 -7.25
C PHE A 90 0.90 -4.61 -6.68
N LEU A 91 1.79 -5.60 -6.70
CA LEU A 91 3.14 -5.44 -6.17
C LEU A 91 4.00 -4.52 -7.04
N LYS A 92 3.91 -4.64 -8.36
CA LYS A 92 4.63 -3.80 -9.32
C LYS A 92 4.25 -2.34 -9.16
N GLU A 93 2.97 -2.02 -9.12
CA GLU A 93 2.49 -0.65 -9.03
C GLU A 93 2.66 -0.06 -7.63
N VAL A 94 2.21 -0.77 -6.59
CA VAL A 94 2.24 -0.26 -5.22
C VAL A 94 3.67 -0.13 -4.72
N PHE A 95 4.51 -1.16 -4.90
CA PHE A 95 5.85 -1.16 -4.32
C PHE A 95 6.91 -0.58 -5.24
N VAL A 96 6.85 -0.76 -6.57
CA VAL A 96 7.94 -0.38 -7.47
C VAL A 96 7.64 0.88 -8.30
N GLY A 97 6.47 0.98 -8.93
CA GLY A 97 6.15 2.04 -9.90
C GLY A 97 6.26 3.46 -9.34
N GLY A 98 5.96 3.66 -8.05
CA GLY A 98 5.99 4.98 -7.41
C GLY A 98 7.25 5.32 -6.61
N ILE A 99 8.28 4.46 -6.52
CA ILE A 99 9.41 4.67 -5.58
C ILE A 99 10.11 6.01 -5.82
N GLY A 100 10.45 6.32 -7.08
CA GLY A 100 11.17 7.55 -7.42
C GLY A 100 10.37 8.81 -7.09
N LYS A 101 9.09 8.82 -7.44
CA LYS A 101 8.16 9.94 -7.16
C LYS A 101 7.98 10.15 -5.66
N ARG A 102 7.78 9.07 -4.89
CA ARG A 102 7.64 9.13 -3.42
C ARG A 102 8.93 9.58 -2.73
N LYS A 103 10.09 9.18 -3.25
CA LYS A 103 11.39 9.64 -2.75
C LYS A 103 11.55 11.14 -2.97
N LYS A 104 11.31 11.62 -4.21
CA LYS A 104 11.34 13.04 -4.56
C LYS A 104 10.38 13.86 -3.69
N PHE A 105 9.15 13.39 -3.50
CA PHE A 105 8.17 14.03 -2.62
C PHE A 105 8.69 14.18 -1.20
N TYR A 106 9.30 13.13 -0.63
CA TYR A 106 9.88 13.18 0.71
C TYR A 106 11.03 14.18 0.81
N GLU A 107 11.92 14.20 -0.19
CA GLU A 107 13.03 15.15 -0.26
C GLU A 107 12.54 16.61 -0.34
N GLU A 108 11.44 16.86 -1.06
CA GLU A 108 10.87 18.21 -1.23
C GLU A 108 9.99 18.67 -0.06
N ARG A 109 9.22 17.76 0.54
CA ARG A 109 8.17 18.11 1.54
C ARG A 109 8.58 17.76 2.97
N GLY A 110 9.60 16.95 3.17
CA GLY A 110 10.06 16.51 4.49
C GLY A 110 9.15 15.46 5.17
N PHE A 111 8.14 14.95 4.47
CA PHE A 111 7.26 13.88 4.93
C PHE A 111 6.85 12.96 3.78
N ARG A 112 6.34 11.75 4.10
CA ARG A 112 5.98 10.75 3.09
C ARG A 112 4.65 11.06 2.42
N ALA A 113 4.58 10.86 1.11
CA ALA A 113 3.32 10.86 0.38
C ALA A 113 2.36 9.79 0.94
N PRO A 114 1.03 10.04 0.91
CA PRO A 114 0.05 9.02 1.24
C PRO A 114 0.23 7.78 0.36
N SER A 115 0.08 6.58 0.94
CA SER A 115 0.10 5.33 0.18
C SER A 115 -1.29 4.90 -0.33
N PHE A 116 -2.34 5.55 0.18
CA PHE A 116 -3.73 5.26 -0.13
C PHE A 116 -4.55 6.53 0.13
N VAL A 117 -5.49 6.83 -0.77
CA VAL A 117 -6.38 7.99 -0.68
C VAL A 117 -7.81 7.52 -0.91
N THR A 118 -8.73 7.90 -0.02
CA THR A 118 -10.17 7.71 -0.21
C THR A 118 -10.78 9.03 -0.62
N ILE A 119 -11.45 9.06 -1.77
CA ILE A 119 -12.15 10.25 -2.27
C ILE A 119 -13.65 9.96 -2.23
N SER A 120 -14.41 10.79 -1.51
CA SER A 120 -15.87 10.78 -1.55
C SER A 120 -16.32 11.94 -2.44
N PRO A 121 -16.59 11.69 -3.74
CA PRO A 121 -16.92 12.77 -4.68
C PRO A 121 -18.30 13.36 -4.42
N THR A 122 -19.16 12.65 -3.70
CA THR A 122 -20.50 13.13 -3.35
C THR A 122 -21.02 12.42 -2.10
N ASN A 123 -21.83 13.13 -1.32
CA ASN A 123 -22.66 12.53 -0.26
C ASN A 123 -24.12 12.29 -0.71
N ASN A 124 -24.44 12.53 -1.99
CA ASN A 124 -25.77 12.32 -2.54
C ASN A 124 -26.06 10.82 -2.77
N CYS A 125 -26.56 10.17 -1.73
CA CYS A 125 -27.01 8.78 -1.78
C CYS A 125 -28.54 8.72 -1.87
N ASN A 126 -29.09 7.82 -2.68
CA ASN A 126 -30.55 7.58 -2.78
C ASN A 126 -31.10 6.67 -1.67
N LEU A 127 -30.26 6.25 -0.71
CA LEU A 127 -30.63 5.41 0.44
C LEU A 127 -30.48 6.18 1.77
N ARG A 128 -31.09 5.67 2.84
CA ARG A 128 -31.05 6.25 4.20
C ARG A 128 -30.77 5.17 5.25
N CYS A 129 -29.60 4.55 5.14
CA CYS A 129 -29.23 3.41 5.97
C CYS A 129 -29.09 3.82 7.46
N LYS A 130 -29.66 3.01 8.35
CA LYS A 130 -29.45 3.15 9.80
C LYS A 130 -27.97 2.95 10.13
N GLY A 131 -27.36 3.90 10.84
CA GLY A 131 -25.94 3.85 11.23
C GLY A 131 -24.95 4.29 10.14
N CYS A 132 -25.42 4.86 9.03
CA CYS A 132 -24.53 5.42 8.03
C CYS A 132 -23.83 6.69 8.55
N TYR A 133 -22.50 6.67 8.61
CA TYR A 133 -21.69 7.81 9.04
C TYR A 133 -21.76 9.00 8.05
N ALA A 134 -22.03 8.71 6.77
CA ALA A 134 -22.02 9.68 5.67
C ALA A 134 -23.42 10.17 5.27
N ASN A 135 -24.47 9.69 5.94
CA ASN A 135 -25.83 10.10 5.66
C ASN A 135 -26.10 11.48 6.25
N GLU A 136 -25.84 12.53 5.47
CA GLU A 136 -26.13 13.90 5.85
C GLU A 136 -27.40 14.41 5.17
N PRO A 137 -28.53 14.56 5.90
CA PRO A 137 -29.80 14.92 5.29
C PRO A 137 -29.93 16.41 4.96
N PHE A 138 -29.04 17.26 5.51
CA PHE A 138 -29.21 18.72 5.46
C PHE A 138 -28.44 19.41 4.33
N LYS A 139 -27.44 18.74 3.74
CA LYS A 139 -26.62 19.36 2.69
C LYS A 139 -26.07 18.33 1.73
N ILE A 140 -26.43 18.46 0.46
CA ILE A 140 -25.76 17.73 -0.63
C ILE A 140 -24.50 18.51 -1.01
N ILE A 141 -23.36 17.82 -1.01
CA ILE A 141 -22.06 18.34 -1.42
C ILE A 141 -21.54 17.43 -2.52
N ASN A 142 -21.16 18.04 -3.64
CA ASN A 142 -20.49 17.37 -4.75
C ASN A 142 -19.13 18.02 -4.94
N LEU A 143 -18.13 17.20 -5.24
CA LEU A 143 -16.83 17.65 -5.67
C LEU A 143 -16.90 17.98 -7.16
N ASP A 144 -16.42 19.15 -7.54
CA ASP A 144 -16.33 19.53 -8.95
C ASP A 144 -15.39 18.58 -9.70
N TYR A 145 -15.77 18.22 -10.94
CA TYR A 145 -15.00 17.28 -11.75
C TYR A 145 -13.55 17.74 -11.95
N GLU A 146 -13.33 19.03 -12.20
CA GLU A 146 -11.99 19.58 -12.38
C GLU A 146 -11.13 19.43 -11.12
N ILE A 147 -11.72 19.64 -9.93
CA ILE A 147 -11.02 19.43 -8.66
C ILE A 147 -10.73 17.96 -8.44
N PHE A 148 -11.69 17.07 -8.74
CA PHE A 148 -11.46 15.63 -8.69
C PHE A 148 -10.29 15.22 -9.59
N ASN A 149 -10.29 15.69 -10.84
CA ASN A 149 -9.23 15.40 -11.80
C ASN A 149 -7.88 15.95 -11.34
N GLN A 150 -7.85 17.17 -10.78
CA GLN A 150 -6.65 17.74 -10.16
C GLN A 150 -6.12 16.86 -9.03
N ILE A 151 -6.98 16.37 -8.13
CA ILE A 151 -6.58 15.49 -7.02
C ILE A 151 -5.96 14.20 -7.56
N ILE A 152 -6.53 13.60 -8.60
CA ILE A 152 -5.97 12.41 -9.25
C ILE A 152 -4.57 12.71 -9.81
N ASN A 153 -4.42 13.78 -10.59
CA ASN A 153 -3.14 14.19 -11.17
C ASN A 153 -2.06 14.44 -10.09
N GLU A 154 -2.44 15.09 -8.99
CA GLU A 154 -1.53 15.31 -7.86
C GLU A 154 -1.11 13.98 -7.23
N CYS A 155 -2.06 13.07 -6.98
CA CYS A 155 -1.79 11.73 -6.44
C CYS A 155 -0.81 10.96 -7.32
N GLU A 156 -1.03 10.94 -8.64
CA GLU A 156 -0.12 10.32 -9.60
C GLU A 156 1.28 10.95 -9.60
N SER A 157 1.36 12.28 -9.46
CA SER A 157 2.64 13.00 -9.35
C SER A 157 3.41 12.61 -8.09
N TYR A 158 2.71 12.27 -7.00
CA TYR A 158 3.28 11.83 -5.74
C TYR A 158 3.62 10.33 -5.71
N GLY A 159 3.27 9.58 -6.77
CA GLY A 159 3.53 8.15 -6.88
C GLY A 159 2.46 7.26 -6.26
N ILE A 160 1.22 7.73 -6.24
CA ILE A 160 0.01 6.94 -6.00
C ILE A 160 -0.52 6.50 -7.37
N ASN A 161 -0.85 5.22 -7.53
CA ASN A 161 -1.33 4.65 -8.80
C ASN A 161 -2.82 4.25 -8.64
N PHE A 162 -3.62 4.42 -9.70
CA PHE A 162 -5.06 4.10 -9.75
C PHE A 162 -5.36 2.97 -10.73
#